data_AF-D8M586-F1
#
_entry.id   AF-D8M586-F1
#
_cell.length_a   1.000
_cell.length_b   1.000
_cell.length_c   1.000
_cell.angle_alpha   90.00
_cell.angle_beta   90.00
_cell.angle_gamma   90.00
#
_symmetry.space_group_name_H-M   'P 1'
#
loop_
_entity.id
_entity.type
_entity.pdbx_description
1 polymer ?
#
loop_
_entity_poly.entity_id
_entity_poly.type
_entity_poly.pdbx_seq_one_letter_code
_entity_poly.pdbx_strand_id
1 'polypeptide(L)'
;MDFCPRAPRYFAVGTESGEVDLFDLMVVRGEGEDNLVLRHLGHRSAVTDLHFNSQELLTVLSCSDESSNGGGGTVEIWRPHELLMIDVTKDDKESNKAISELTSMLKKK
;
A
#
# COMPACT_ATOMS: atom_id res chain seq x y z
N MET A 1 12.36 -0.44 5.92
CA MET A 1 11.14 -1.06 6.48
C MET A 1 10.62 -0.14 7.56
N ASP A 2 9.31 0.02 7.67
CA ASP A 2 8.68 0.80 8.73
C ASP A 2 7.31 0.20 9.11
N PHE A 3 6.81 0.48 10.32
CA PHE A 3 5.48 0.09 10.79
C PHE A 3 4.53 1.28 10.72
N CYS A 4 3.27 1.04 10.34
CA CYS A 4 2.29 2.11 10.34
C CYS A 4 1.95 2.54 11.78
N PRO A 5 2.28 3.77 12.21
CA PRO A 5 2.12 4.19 13.61
C PRO A 5 0.66 4.26 14.05
N ARG A 6 -0.26 4.50 13.10
CA ARG A 6 -1.71 4.57 13.36
C ARG A 6 -2.42 3.22 13.27
N ALA A 7 -1.77 2.21 12.68
CA ALA A 7 -2.31 0.87 12.55
C ALA A 7 -1.16 -0.15 12.52
N PRO A 8 -0.57 -0.50 13.68
CA PRO A 8 0.64 -1.33 13.77
C PRO A 8 0.53 -2.75 13.19
N ARG A 9 -0.66 -3.16 12.75
CA ARG A 9 -0.87 -4.38 11.95
C ARG A 9 -0.26 -4.29 10.55
N TYR A 10 -0.09 -3.07 10.03
CA TYR A 10 0.48 -2.84 8.72
C TYR A 10 1.95 -2.45 8.83
N PHE A 11 2.77 -3.00 7.95
CA PHE A 11 4.17 -2.60 7.79
C PHE A 11 4.54 -2.65 6.31
N ALA A 12 5.54 -1.85 5.94
CA ALA A 12 6.02 -1.76 4.57
C ALA A 12 7.53 -2.04 4.48
N VAL A 13 7.93 -2.69 3.40
CA VAL A 13 9.33 -3.07 3.13
C VAL A 13 9.67 -2.62 1.71
N GLY A 14 10.74 -1.84 1.57
CA GLY A 14 11.33 -1.50 0.28
C GLY A 14 12.35 -2.55 -0.13
N THR A 15 12.48 -2.79 -1.44
CA THR A 15 13.40 -3.79 -2.01
C THR A 15 14.53 -3.15 -2.80
N GLU A 16 15.57 -3.94 -3.07
CA GLU A 16 16.68 -3.54 -3.97
C GLU A 16 16.26 -3.40 -5.43
N SER A 17 15.15 -4.04 -5.83
CA SER A 17 14.57 -3.93 -7.17
C SER A 17 13.61 -2.74 -7.34
N GLY A 18 13.30 -2.01 -6.26
CA GLY A 18 12.53 -0.76 -6.30
C GLY A 18 11.05 -0.90 -5.94
N GLU A 19 10.61 -2.08 -5.52
CA GLU A 19 9.26 -2.28 -5.03
C GLU A 19 9.12 -1.86 -3.56
N VAL A 20 7.92 -1.41 -3.20
CA VAL A 20 7.53 -1.28 -1.79
C VAL A 20 6.35 -2.21 -1.52
N ASP A 21 6.59 -3.24 -0.73
CA ASP A 21 5.58 -4.22 -0.33
C ASP A 21 4.91 -3.81 0.97
N LEU A 22 3.58 -3.70 0.94
CA LEU A 22 2.73 -3.42 2.09
C LEU A 22 2.06 -4.71 2.56
N PHE A 23 2.26 -5.05 3.82
CA PHE A 23 1.73 -6.25 4.44
C PHE A 23 0.71 -5.94 5.53
N ASP A 24 -0.21 -6.88 5.77
CA ASP A 24 -1.16 -6.90 6.88
C ASP A 24 -0.97 -8.15 7.73
N LEU A 25 -0.43 -7.98 8.94
CA LEU A 25 -0.12 -9.06 9.87
C LEU A 25 -1.36 -9.81 10.39
N MET A 26 -2.54 -9.22 10.27
CA MET A 26 -3.78 -9.81 10.79
C MET A 26 -4.54 -10.59 9.72
N VAL A 27 -4.12 -10.52 8.45
CA VAL A 27 -4.61 -11.45 7.45
C VAL A 27 -3.98 -12.80 7.77
N VAL A 28 -4.82 -13.83 7.91
CA VAL A 28 -4.39 -15.22 8.05
C VAL A 28 -5.18 -15.99 7.01
N ARG A 29 -4.65 -16.02 5.79
CA ARG A 29 -5.11 -16.93 4.74
C ARG A 29 -3.98 -17.96 4.60
N GLY A 30 -4.29 -19.25 4.57
CA GLY A 30 -3.40 -20.35 4.12
C GLY A 30 -1.93 -20.40 4.59
N GLU A 31 -1.14 -21.25 3.90
CA GLU A 31 0.32 -21.27 3.94
C GLU A 31 0.84 -20.52 2.68
N GLY A 32 1.50 -19.35 2.82
CA GLY A 32 2.05 -18.58 1.68
C GLY A 32 2.25 -17.06 1.91
N GLU A 33 2.49 -16.28 0.83
CA GLU A 33 2.58 -14.79 0.76
C GLU A 33 1.24 -14.08 1.11
N ASP A 34 0.40 -14.72 1.90
CA ASP A 34 -1.01 -14.41 2.10
C ASP A 34 -1.28 -13.10 2.87
N ASN A 35 -0.22 -12.45 3.33
CA ASN A 35 -0.27 -11.18 4.07
C ASN A 35 0.07 -9.97 3.20
N LEU A 36 0.48 -10.16 1.94
CA LEU A 36 0.78 -9.07 1.02
C LEU A 36 -0.53 -8.39 0.57
N VAL A 37 -0.67 -7.11 0.87
CA VAL A 37 -1.84 -6.30 0.50
C VAL A 37 -1.62 -5.60 -0.84
N LEU A 38 -0.44 -5.03 -1.02
CA LEU A 38 -0.10 -4.23 -2.20
C LEU A 38 1.41 -4.27 -2.42
N ARG A 39 1.81 -4.38 -3.69
CA ARG A 39 3.17 -4.09 -4.14
C ARG A 39 3.15 -2.79 -4.94
N HIS A 40 3.75 -1.74 -4.40
CA HIS A 40 3.92 -0.45 -5.07
C HIS A 40 5.14 -0.51 -5.99
N LEU A 41 4.95 -0.13 -7.26
CA LEU A 41 5.95 -0.23 -8.34
C LEU A 41 6.35 1.14 -8.89
N GLY A 42 6.29 2.19 -8.07
CA GLY A 42 6.57 3.55 -8.52
C GLY A 42 8.05 3.83 -8.78
N HIS A 43 8.94 3.28 -7.95
CA HIS A 43 10.37 3.48 -8.12
C HIS A 43 10.95 2.60 -9.24
N ARG A 44 12.02 3.10 -9.88
CA ARG A 44 12.77 2.40 -10.94
C ARG A 44 14.15 1.91 -10.50
N SER A 45 14.42 1.98 -9.20
CA SER A 45 15.72 1.71 -8.58
C SER A 45 15.49 1.35 -7.11
N ALA A 46 16.52 0.82 -6.46
CA ALA A 46 16.48 0.36 -5.07
C ALA A 46 15.85 1.40 -4.13
N VAL A 47 14.91 0.94 -3.29
CA VAL A 47 14.31 1.77 -2.25
C VAL A 47 15.31 1.93 -1.12
N THR A 48 15.72 3.15 -0.84
CA THR A 48 16.76 3.47 0.15
C THR A 48 16.19 3.79 1.51
N ASP A 49 15.02 4.42 1.54
CA ASP A 49 14.34 4.79 2.77
C ASP A 49 12.82 4.81 2.58
N LEU A 50 12.08 4.55 3.66
CA LEU A 50 10.63 4.62 3.65
C LEU A 50 10.08 4.93 5.04
N HIS A 51 9.04 5.77 5.09
CA HIS A 51 8.40 6.18 6.31
C HIS A 51 6.89 6.29 6.18
N PHE A 52 6.16 5.79 7.17
CA PHE A 52 4.74 6.07 7.29
C PHE A 52 4.51 7.50 7.83
N ASN A 53 3.50 8.16 7.28
CA ASN A 53 2.98 9.39 7.85
C ASN A 53 2.34 9.11 9.23
N SER A 54 2.67 9.91 10.23
CA SER A 54 2.15 9.76 11.60
C SER A 54 0.73 10.28 11.79
N GLN A 55 0.25 11.13 10.89
CA GLN A 55 -1.05 11.79 10.94
C GLN A 55 -2.09 11.08 10.06
N GLU A 56 -1.69 10.62 8.87
CA GLU A 56 -2.57 10.00 7.89
C GLU A 56 -2.35 8.48 7.78
N LEU A 57 -3.44 7.71 7.86
CA LEU A 57 -3.40 6.25 7.82
C LEU A 57 -2.83 5.75 6.48
N LEU A 58 -1.86 4.82 6.52
CA LEU A 58 -1.27 4.16 5.35
C LEU A 58 -0.67 5.09 4.27
N THR A 59 -0.49 6.38 4.56
CA THR A 59 0.26 7.26 3.67
C THR A 59 1.75 6.99 3.89
N VAL A 60 2.48 6.75 2.80
CA VAL A 60 3.89 6.37 2.81
C VAL A 60 4.68 7.40 2.02
N LEU A 61 5.82 7.79 2.56
CA LEU A 61 6.91 8.42 1.83
C LEU A 61 7.97 7.36 1.56
N SER A 62 8.46 7.26 0.33
CA SER A 62 9.57 6.36 -0.03
C SER A 62 10.55 7.07 -0.96
N CYS A 63 11.83 6.72 -0.80
CA CYS A 63 12.96 7.26 -1.55
C CYS A 63 13.68 6.14 -2.30
N SER A 64 14.22 6.44 -3.49
CA SER A 64 15.07 5.49 -4.23
C SER A 64 16.41 6.08 -4.65
N ASP A 65 17.38 5.19 -4.85
CA ASP A 65 18.69 5.54 -5.42
C ASP A 65 18.59 5.97 -6.88
N GLU A 66 19.56 6.73 -7.35
CA GLU A 66 19.72 7.00 -8.79
C GLU A 66 20.19 5.73 -9.50
N SER A 67 19.58 5.39 -10.64
CA SER A 67 20.03 4.27 -11.47
C SER A 67 20.99 4.75 -12.55
N SER A 68 21.98 3.92 -12.89
CA SER A 68 22.92 4.21 -13.98
C SER A 68 22.27 4.19 -15.37
N ASN A 69 21.07 3.63 -15.50
CA ASN A 69 20.38 3.39 -16.77
C ASN A 69 19.28 4.44 -17.07
N GLY A 70 19.25 5.53 -16.32
CA GLY A 70 18.30 6.63 -16.49
C GLY A 70 16.99 6.40 -15.71
N GLY A 71 16.88 7.04 -14.55
CA GLY A 71 15.71 6.94 -13.66
C GLY A 71 16.13 6.56 -12.23
N GLY A 72 15.20 6.60 -11.28
CA GLY A 72 15.54 6.53 -9.86
C GLY A 72 15.76 7.93 -9.29
N GLY A 73 16.39 8.02 -8.12
CA GLY A 73 16.58 9.29 -7.41
C GLY A 73 15.27 9.95 -7.02
N THR A 74 14.18 9.18 -6.91
CA THR A 74 12.83 9.72 -6.71
C THR A 74 12.45 9.73 -5.24
N VAL A 75 11.67 10.75 -4.86
CA VAL A 75 10.89 10.78 -3.62
C VAL A 75 9.43 10.69 -4.02
N GLU A 76 8.71 9.72 -3.46
CA GLU A 76 7.32 9.46 -3.77
C GLU A 76 6.50 9.49 -2.48
N ILE A 77 5.34 10.16 -2.53
CA ILE A 77 4.35 10.14 -1.46
C ILE A 77 3.08 9.51 -2.04
N TRP A 78 2.63 8.42 -1.43
CA TRP A 78 1.53 7.63 -1.96
C TRP A 78 0.68 7.04 -0.84
N ARG A 79 -0.53 6.61 -1.18
CA ARG A 79 -1.46 5.93 -0.27
C ARG A 79 -2.22 4.86 -1.06
N PRO A 80 -2.36 3.63 -0.55
CA PRO A 80 -3.23 2.63 -1.17
C PRO A 80 -4.68 3.12 -1.18
N HIS A 81 -5.39 2.80 -2.25
CA HIS A 81 -6.82 3.11 -2.32
C HIS A 81 -7.58 2.25 -1.30
N GLU A 82 -8.59 2.82 -0.63
CA GLU A 82 -9.31 2.18 0.48
C GLU A 82 -10.03 0.89 0.09
N LEU A 83 -10.38 0.75 -1.20
CA LEU A 83 -10.93 -0.47 -1.78
C LEU A 83 -10.05 -1.71 -1.54
N LEU A 84 -8.73 -1.56 -1.46
CA LEU A 84 -7.83 -2.69 -1.20
C LEU A 84 -7.99 -3.28 0.19
N MET A 85 -8.62 -2.54 1.11
CA MET A 85 -8.84 -2.97 2.50
C MET A 85 -10.21 -3.63 2.70
N ILE A 86 -11.03 -3.69 1.65
CA ILE A 86 -12.39 -4.26 1.70
C ILE A 86 -12.32 -5.76 1.46
N ASP A 87 -12.82 -6.54 2.41
CA ASP A 87 -12.99 -7.99 2.25
C ASP A 87 -14.35 -8.29 1.61
N VAL A 88 -14.36 -8.39 0.28
CA VAL A 88 -15.59 -8.66 -0.50
C VAL A 88 -16.24 -10.01 -0.19
N THR A 89 -15.55 -10.91 0.52
CA THR A 89 -16.11 -12.20 0.93
C THR A 89 -16.91 -12.11 2.22
N LYS A 90 -16.71 -11.05 3.00
CA LYS A 90 -17.49 -10.76 4.20
C LYS A 90 -18.71 -9.95 3.79
N ASP A 91 -19.89 -10.50 4.04
CA ASP A 91 -21.15 -9.74 3.88
C ASP A 91 -21.34 -8.80 5.08
N ASP A 92 -20.52 -7.75 5.14
CA ASP A 92 -20.65 -6.68 6.12
C ASP A 92 -21.23 -5.40 5.51
N LYS A 93 -21.96 -4.64 6.34
CA LYS A 93 -22.70 -3.46 5.89
C LYS A 93 -21.78 -2.31 5.45
N GLU A 94 -20.56 -2.25 5.97
CA GLU A 94 -19.61 -1.17 5.69
C GLU A 94 -18.95 -1.35 4.31
N SER A 95 -18.50 -2.56 3.99
CA SER A 95 -17.95 -2.92 2.68
C SER A 95 -18.96 -2.66 1.57
N ASN A 96 -20.20 -3.10 1.78
CA ASN A 96 -21.30 -2.87 0.86
C ASN A 96 -21.60 -1.38 0.64
N LYS A 97 -21.48 -0.55 1.69
CA LYS A 97 -21.66 0.90 1.59
C LYS A 97 -20.58 1.54 0.72
N ALA A 98 -19.30 1.29 1.00
CA ALA A 98 -18.18 1.87 0.25
C ALA A 98 -18.23 1.49 -1.24
N ILE A 99 -18.50 0.22 -1.55
CA ILE A 99 -18.68 -0.26 -2.93
C ILE A 99 -19.87 0.42 -3.60
N SER A 100 -20.99 0.61 -2.88
CA SER A 100 -22.18 1.27 -3.43
C SER A 100 -21.94 2.75 -3.76
N GLU A 101 -21.22 3.48 -2.90
CA GLU A 101 -20.90 4.89 -3.10
C GLU A 101 -20.03 5.07 -4.35
N LEU A 102 -18.96 4.30 -4.48
CA LEU A 102 -18.10 4.28 -5.67
C LEU A 102 -18.86 3.92 -6.94
N THR A 103 -19.71 2.89 -6.87
CA THR A 103 -20.58 2.49 -7.99
C THR A 103 -21.50 3.63 -8.41
N SER A 104 -22.03 4.40 -7.45
CA SER A 104 -22.88 5.56 -7.73
C SER A 104 -22.12 6.69 -8.43
N MET A 105 -20.85 6.91 -8.07
CA MET A 105 -19.99 7.92 -8.69
C MET A 105 -19.64 7.56 -10.13
N LEU A 106 -19.41 6.27 -10.41
CA LEU A 106 -19.12 5.79 -11.77
C LEU A 106 -20.32 5.89 -12.72
N LYS A 107 -21.55 5.72 -12.20
CA LYS A 107 -22.79 5.84 -12.97
C LYS A 107 -23.22 7.27 -13.28
N LYS A 108 -22.61 8.27 -12.63
CA LYS A 108 -22.90 9.71 -12.85
C LYS A 108 -22.11 10.32 -14.03
N LYS A 109 -21.54 9.51 -14.91
CA LYS A 109 -20.87 9.96 -16.14
C LYS A 109 -21.79 9.86 -17.35
#